data_AF-A0A841TGZ1-F1
#
_entry.id   AF-A0A841TGZ1-F1
#
_cell.length_a   1.000
_cell.length_b   1.000
_cell.length_c   1.000
_cell.angle_alpha   90.00
_cell.angle_beta   90.00
_cell.angle_gamma   90.00
#
_symmetry.space_group_name_H-M   'P 1'
#
loop_
_entity.id
_entity.type
_entity.pdbx_description
1 polymer ?
#
loop_
_entity_poly.entity_id
_entity_poly.type
_entity_poly.pdbx_seq_one_letter_code
_entity_poly.pdbx_strand_id
1 'polypeptide(L)' 'MKARVNVRFRITVCFGILFLVTSGLATYLLKTNKDNSNLNWLMTAALFSFAVMVGNLIVILLRRR' A
#
# COMPACT_ATOMS: atom_id res chain seq x y z
N MET A 1 25.75 -5.58 0.40
CA MET A 1 24.69 -4.61 -0.03
C MET A 1 23.49 -5.24 -0.76
N LYS A 2 23.63 -6.35 -1.51
CA LYS A 2 22.52 -7.02 -2.24
C LYS A 2 21.30 -7.44 -1.37
N ALA A 3 21.51 -7.91 -0.15
CA ALA A 3 20.41 -8.36 0.73
C ALA A 3 19.41 -7.23 1.09
N ARG A 4 19.88 -5.98 1.26
CA ARG A 4 19.01 -4.85 1.61
C ARG A 4 18.07 -4.44 0.47
N VAL A 5 18.45 -4.71 -0.79
CA VAL A 5 17.62 -4.41 -1.97
C VAL A 5 16.50 -5.44 -2.10
N ASN A 6 16.81 -6.72 -1.89
CA ASN A 6 15.81 -7.80 -1.91
C ASN A 6 14.75 -7.64 -0.80
N VAL A 7 15.15 -7.22 0.40
CA VAL A 7 14.20 -6.98 1.50
C VAL A 7 13.27 -5.81 1.18
N ARG A 8 13.81 -4.69 0.68
CA ARG A 8 12.99 -3.53 0.29
C ARG A 8 12.02 -3.84 -0.84
N PHE A 9 12.45 -4.62 -1.83
CA PHE A 9 11.58 -5.07 -2.92
C PHE A 9 10.42 -5.93 -2.40
N ARG A 10 10.69 -6.88 -1.48
CA ARG A 10 9.64 -7.68 -0.84
C ARG A 10 8.65 -6.82 -0.04
N ILE A 11 9.15 -5.82 0.68
CA ILE A 11 8.31 -4.85 1.41
C ILE A 11 7.40 -4.10 0.44
N THR A 12 7.95 -3.56 -0.66
CA THR A 12 7.15 -2.88 -1.69
C THR A 12 6.07 -3.78 -2.26
N VAL A 13 6.38 -5.05 -2.57
CA VAL A 13 5.40 -6.01 -3.09
C VAL A 13 4.31 -6.32 -2.05
N CYS A 14 4.68 -6.60 -0.79
CA CYS A 14 3.70 -6.85 0.28
C CYS A 14 2.77 -5.67 0.50
N PHE A 15 3.29 -4.44 0.59
CA PHE A 15 2.48 -3.23 0.76
C PHE A 15 1.64 -2.92 -0.48
N GLY A 16 2.12 -3.25 -1.69
CA GLY A 16 1.33 -3.13 -2.92
C GLY A 16 0.13 -4.08 -2.96
N ILE A 17 0.31 -5.34 -2.52
CA ILE A 17 -0.79 -6.30 -2.40
C ILE A 17 -1.80 -5.83 -1.35
N LEU A 18 -1.33 -5.37 -0.19
CA LEU A 18 -2.17 -4.79 0.86
C LEU A 18 -2.99 -3.60 0.37
N PHE A 19 -2.40 -2.72 -0.44
CA PHE A 19 -3.10 -1.59 -1.06
C PHE A 19 -4.21 -2.03 -2.02
N LEU A 20 -3.96 -3.05 -2.84
CA LEU A 20 -4.98 -3.60 -3.75
C LEU A 20 -6.14 -4.23 -2.99
N VAL A 21 -5.86 -5.01 -1.95
CA VAL A 21 -6.90 -5.66 -1.12
C VAL A 21 -7.73 -4.62 -0.38
N THR A 22 -7.09 -3.66 0.27
CA THR A 22 -7.80 -2.57 1.00
C THR A 22 -8.65 -1.72 0.05
N SER A 23 -8.16 -1.41 -1.15
CA SER A 23 -8.94 -0.68 -2.16
C SER A 23 -10.14 -1.47 -2.67
N GLY A 24 -9.98 -2.78 -2.90
CA GLY A 24 -11.08 -3.66 -3.27
C GLY A 24 -12.16 -3.74 -2.18
N LEU A 25 -11.74 -3.89 -0.92
CA LEU A 25 -12.66 -3.90 0.22
C LEU A 25 -13.37 -2.56 0.42
N ALA A 26 -12.66 -1.45 0.27
CA ALA A 26 -13.24 -0.11 0.35
C ALA A 26 -14.29 0.11 -0.75
N THR A 27 -14.02 -0.35 -1.98
CA THR A 27 -14.98 -0.25 -3.10
C THR A 27 -16.24 -1.08 -2.83
N TYR A 28 -16.08 -2.28 -2.28
CA TYR A 28 -17.20 -3.13 -1.88
C TYR A 28 -18.05 -2.50 -0.78
N LEU A 29 -17.40 -1.95 0.27
CA LEU A 29 -18.08 -1.28 1.38
C LEU A 29 -18.76 0.01 0.95
N LEU A 30 -18.14 0.81 0.08
CA LEU A 30 -18.78 2.00 -0.52
C LEU A 30 -20.08 1.66 -1.26
N LYS A 31 -20.14 0.46 -1.86
CA LYS A 31 -21.32 -0.02 -2.58
C LYS A 31 -22.41 -0.56 -1.65
N THR A 32 -22.06 -1.06 -0.47
CA THR A 32 -23.01 -1.70 0.47
C THR A 32 -23.40 -0.82 1.67
N ASN A 33 -22.51 0.01 2.22
CA ASN A 33 -22.74 0.83 3.40
C ASN A 33 -21.89 2.13 3.36
N LYS A 34 -22.50 3.24 2.92
CA LYS A 34 -21.82 4.53 2.72
C LYS A 34 -21.45 5.26 4.02
N ASP A 35 -22.15 5.02 5.12
CA ASP A 35 -21.95 5.72 6.40
C ASP A 35 -21.14 4.90 7.43
N ASN A 36 -20.24 4.04 6.96
CA ASN A 36 -19.50 3.17 7.85
C ASN A 36 -18.14 3.81 8.22
N SER A 37 -17.91 4.06 9.51
CA SER A 37 -16.61 4.51 10.05
C SER A 37 -15.45 3.61 9.59
N ASN A 38 -15.74 2.32 9.40
CA ASN A 38 -14.82 1.32 8.84
C ASN A 38 -14.25 1.71 7.48
N LEU A 39 -14.98 2.48 6.67
CA LEU A 39 -14.52 2.95 5.38
C LEU A 39 -13.40 4.00 5.50
N ASN A 40 -13.51 4.93 6.45
CA ASN A 40 -12.47 5.92 6.71
C ASN A 40 -11.18 5.27 7.21
N TRP A 41 -11.30 4.28 8.09
CA TRP A 41 -10.15 3.48 8.55
C TRP A 41 -9.51 2.69 7.41
N LEU A 42 -10.31 2.12 6.50
CA LEU A 42 -9.82 1.42 5.30
C LEU A 42 -9.13 2.34 4.30
N MET A 43 -9.69 3.52 4.03
CA MET A 43 -9.05 4.51 3.18
C MET A 43 -7.73 5.02 3.79
N THR A 44 -7.68 5.21 5.11
CA THR A 44 -6.46 5.61 5.82
C THR A 44 -5.39 4.52 5.73
N ALA A 45 -5.77 3.25 5.93
CA ALA A 45 -4.85 2.11 5.78
C ALA A 45 -4.35 1.96 4.33
N ALA A 46 -5.21 2.21 3.33
CA ALA A 46 -4.83 2.19 1.92
C ALA A 46 -3.82 3.32 1.60
N LEU A 47 -4.09 4.54 2.04
CA LEU A 47 -3.19 5.69 1.87
C LEU A 47 -1.82 5.46 2.52
N PHE A 48 -1.80 4.93 3.75
CA PHE A 48 -0.55 4.60 4.44
C PHE A 48 0.24 3.52 3.69
N SER A 49 -0.42 2.45 3.27
CA SER A 49 0.21 1.36 2.52
C SER A 49 0.78 1.85 1.18
N PHE A 50 0.05 2.74 0.51
CA PHE A 50 0.50 3.39 -0.72
C PHE A 50 1.73 4.27 -0.49
N ALA A 51 1.73 5.10 0.56
CA ALA A 51 2.86 5.97 0.88
C ALA A 51 4.14 5.16 1.18
N VAL A 52 4.04 4.06 1.93
CA VAL A 52 5.17 3.17 2.22
C VAL A 52 5.67 2.46 0.95
N MET A 53 4.76 2.01 0.09
CA MET A 53 5.09 1.39 -1.19
C MET A 53 5.83 2.38 -2.11
N VAL A 54 5.28 3.57 -2.32
CA VAL A 54 5.86 4.63 -3.17
C VAL A 54 7.19 5.11 -2.60
N GLY A 55 7.30 5.33 -1.28
CA GLY A 55 8.55 5.72 -0.65
C GLY A 55 9.66 4.68 -0.84
N ASN A 56 9.35 3.39 -0.67
CA ASN A 56 10.33 2.33 -0.94
C ASN A 56 10.67 2.23 -2.44
N LEU A 57 9.69 2.40 -3.33
CA LEU A 57 9.90 2.38 -4.78
C LEU A 57 10.82 3.52 -5.24
N ILE A 58 10.57 4.75 -4.76
CA ILE A 58 11.40 5.93 -5.03
C ILE A 58 12.84 5.68 -4.58
N VAL A 59 13.03 5.16 -3.37
CA VAL A 59 14.38 4.89 -2.83
C VAL A 59 15.09 3.77 -3.62
N ILE A 60 14.36 2.77 -4.14
CA ILE A 60 14.93 1.74 -5.02
C ILE A 60 15.35 2.34 -6.36
N LEU A 61 14.53 3.21 -6.96
CA LEU A 61 14.82 3.87 -8.23
C LEU A 61 15.98 4.87 -8.11
N LEU A 62 16.03 5.68 -7.05
CA LEU A 62 17.11 6.63 -6.78
C LEU A 62 18.46 5.95 -6.50
N ARG A 63 18.47 4.73 -5.94
CA ARG A 63 19.70 3.93 -5.77
C ARG A 63 20.16 3.22 -7.04
N ARG A 64 19.34 3.19 -8.09
CA ARG A 64 19.71 2.61 -9.41
C ARG A 64 20.29 3.64 -10.37
N ARG A 65 20.13 4.95 -10.11
CA ARG A 65 20.93 6.00 -10.75
C ARG A 65 22.24 6.18 -10.00
#